data_AF-A0A3D5U8U5-F1
#
_entry.id   AF-A0A3D5U8U5-F1
#
_cell.length_a   1.000
_cell.length_b   1.000
_cell.length_c   1.000
_cell.angle_alpha   90.00
_cell.angle_beta   90.00
_cell.angle_gamma   90.00
#
_symmetry.space_group_name_H-M   'P 1'
#
loop_
_entity.id
_entity.type
_entity.pdbx_description
1 polymer ?
#
loop_
_entity_poly.entity_id
_entity_poly.type
_entity_poly.pdbx_seq_one_letter_code
_entity_poly.pdbx_strand_id
1 'polypeptide(L)' 'MKALRTAILLLLILLIAEAAVAEILIPMDRGQTNHLKAYGVAFEALKNQLTVKWLLNYRGGSFLMPGAPETIAIC' A
#
# COMPACT_ATOMS: atom_id res chain seq x y z
N MET A 1 16.50 38.01 4.74
CA MET A 1 15.20 37.58 4.20
C MET A 1 15.28 36.37 3.26
N LYS A 2 16.23 36.30 2.32
CA LYS A 2 16.37 35.14 1.40
C LYS A 2 16.67 33.83 2.15
N ALA A 3 17.67 33.82 3.03
CA ALA A 3 18.04 32.65 3.83
C ALA A 3 16.90 32.10 4.71
N LEU A 4 16.07 32.99 5.30
CA LEU A 4 14.90 32.60 6.08
C LEU A 4 13.83 31.92 5.21
N ARG A 5 13.58 32.43 4.00
CA ARG A 5 12.67 31.78 3.04
C ARG A 5 13.18 30.41 2.61
N THR A 6 14.49 30.28 2.38
CA THR A 6 15.11 28.99 2.03
C THR A 6 14.99 27.99 3.18
N ALA A 7 15.20 28.43 4.43
CA ALA A 7 15.03 27.58 5.61
C ALA A 7 13.58 27.12 5.81
N ILE A 8 12.61 28.01 5.60
CA ILE A 8 11.18 27.66 5.66
C ILE A 8 10.81 26.64 4.57
N LEU A 9 11.31 26.82 3.34
CA LEU A 9 11.10 25.87 2.25
C LEU A 9 11.69 24.48 2.57
N LEU A 10 12.90 24.42 3.11
CA LEU A 10 13.54 23.16 3.50
C LEU A 10 12.77 22.46 4.63
N LEU A 11 12.29 23.21 5.62
CA LEU A 11 11.46 22.68 6.69
C LEU A 11 10.14 22.12 6.14
N LEU A 12 9.49 22.84 5.22
CA LEU A 12 8.27 22.37 4.57
C LEU A 12 8.49 21.07 3.79
N ILE A 13 9.60 20.95 3.06
CA ILE A 13 9.95 19.74 2.31
C ILE A 13 10.15 18.55 3.27
N LEU A 14 10.82 18.78 4.40
CA LEU A 14 11.06 17.74 5.41
C LEU A 14 9.76 17.23 6.04
N LEU A 15 8.80 18.13 6.29
CA LEU A 15 7.49 17.80 6.86
C LEU A 15 6.62 16.92 5.95
N ILE A 16 6.87 16.88 4.64
CA ILE A 16 6.08 16.09 3.68
C ILE A 16 6.71 14.69 3.45
N ALA A 17 7.97 14.49 3.84
CA ALA A 17 8.71 13.27 3.54
C ALA A 17 8.19 12.02 4.25
N GLU A 18 7.46 12.15 5.35
CA GLU A 18 7.03 11.02 6.19
C GLU A 18 5.73 10.32 5.74
N ALA A 19 5.03 10.84 4.72
CA ALA A 19 3.67 10.37 4.40
C ALA A 19 3.57 9.28 3.31
N ALA A 20 4.67 8.87 2.69
CA ALA A 20 4.63 7.95 1.56
C ALA A 20 4.91 6.50 1.99
N VAL A 21 3.87 5.77 2.43
CA VAL A 21 3.93 4.30 2.54
C VAL A 21 3.49 3.71 1.21
N ALA A 22 4.35 2.92 0.58
CA ALA A 22 3.97 2.17 -0.60
C ALA A 22 2.89 1.15 -0.23
N GLU A 23 1.81 1.08 -1.01
CA GLU A 23 0.82 0.00 -0.90
C GLU A 23 0.99 -0.98 -2.06
N ILE A 24 0.74 -2.26 -1.80
CA ILE A 24 0.68 -3.29 -2.83
C ILE A 24 -0.78 -3.60 -3.15
N LEU A 25 -1.07 -3.66 -4.45
CA LEU A 25 -2.38 -4.03 -4.99
C LEU A 25 -2.34 -5.50 -5.40
N ILE A 26 -3.24 -6.32 -4.85
CA ILE A 26 -3.53 -7.68 -5.32
C ILE A 26 -4.75 -7.60 -6.24
N PRO A 27 -4.57 -7.62 -7.57
CA PRO A 27 -5.67 -7.53 -8.51
C PRO A 27 -6.44 -8.85 -8.61
N MET A 28 -7.75 -8.74 -8.81
CA MET A 28 -8.61 -9.88 -9.11
C MET A 28 -9.39 -9.67 -10.41
N ASP A 29 -8.83 -8.92 -11.35
CA ASP A 29 -9.42 -8.80 -12.69
C ASP A 29 -9.08 -10.01 -13.55
N ARG A 30 -9.37 -9.92 -14.86
CA ARG A 30 -9.17 -11.00 -15.83
C ARG A 30 -7.72 -11.48 -15.95
N GLY A 31 -6.74 -10.74 -15.42
CA GLY A 31 -5.35 -11.20 -15.36
C GLY A 31 -5.07 -12.22 -14.24
N GLN A 32 -5.97 -12.33 -13.25
CA GLN A 32 -5.86 -13.28 -12.14
C GLN A 32 -6.69 -14.53 -12.43
N THR A 33 -6.03 -15.63 -12.77
CA THR A 33 -6.72 -16.91 -13.08
C THR A 33 -7.20 -17.65 -11.84
N ASN A 34 -6.66 -17.32 -10.66
CA ASN A 34 -7.03 -17.96 -9.40
C ASN A 34 -7.35 -16.91 -8.32
N HIS A 35 -8.62 -16.51 -8.24
CA HIS A 35 -9.07 -15.55 -7.24
C HIS A 35 -8.93 -16.08 -5.80
N LEU A 36 -9.01 -17.40 -5.57
CA LEU A 36 -8.81 -17.98 -4.24
C LEU A 36 -7.39 -17.73 -3.73
N LYS A 37 -6.38 -17.65 -4.61
CA LYS A 37 -5.03 -17.23 -4.22
C LYS A 37 -5.04 -15.82 -3.61
N ALA A 38 -5.76 -14.87 -4.22
CA ALA A 38 -5.85 -13.50 -3.70
C ALA A 38 -6.49 -13.45 -2.31
N TYR A 39 -7.54 -14.25 -2.06
CA TYR A 39 -8.12 -14.40 -0.73
C TYR A 39 -7.15 -15.07 0.27
N GLY A 40 -6.36 -16.04 -0.18
CA GLY A 40 -5.32 -16.69 0.63
C GLY A 40 -4.25 -15.70 1.08
N VAL A 41 -3.79 -14.83 0.17
CA VAL A 41 -2.84 -13.74 0.49
C VAL A 41 -3.45 -12.77 1.50
N ALA A 42 -4.70 -12.34 1.29
CA ALA A 42 -5.39 -11.45 2.22
C ALA A 42 -5.57 -12.10 3.60
N PHE A 43 -5.91 -13.39 3.65
CA PHE A 43 -6.06 -14.14 4.89
C PHE A 43 -4.74 -14.26 5.66
N GLU A 44 -3.65 -14.59 4.98
CA GLU A 44 -2.32 -14.68 5.61
C GLU A 44 -1.84 -13.30 6.09
N ALA A 45 -2.10 -12.23 5.34
CA ALA A 45 -1.81 -10.87 5.79
C ALA A 45 -2.58 -10.52 7.08
N LEU A 46 -3.88 -10.83 7.14
CA LEU A 46 -4.71 -10.63 8.34
C LEU A 46 -4.20 -11.46 9.54
N LYS A 47 -3.74 -12.70 9.32
CA LYS A 47 -3.11 -13.51 10.37
C LYS A 47 -1.85 -12.86 10.95
N ASN A 48 -1.07 -12.18 10.10
CA ASN A 48 0.11 -11.43 10.51
C ASN A 48 -0.24 -10.02 11.07
N GLN A 49 -1.51 -9.78 11.40
CA GLN A 49 -2.03 -8.50 11.91
C GLN A 49 -1.82 -7.31 10.96
N LEU A 50 -1.62 -7.57 9.67
CA LEU A 50 -1.53 -6.53 8.66
C LEU A 50 -2.94 -6.03 8.32
N THR A 51 -3.04 -4.73 8.03
CA THR A 51 -4.28 -4.13 7.56
C THR A 51 -4.48 -4.45 6.08
N VAL A 52 -5.66 -4.98 5.74
CA VAL A 52 -6.08 -5.24 4.37
C VAL A 52 -7.32 -4.39 4.05
N LYS A 53 -7.22 -3.57 3.01
CA LYS A 53 -8.34 -2.81 2.44
C LYS A 53 -8.96 -3.60 1.31
N TRP A 54 -10.26 -3.86 1.39
CA TRP A 54 -10.99 -4.50 0.31
C TRP A 54 -11.62 -3.45 -0.62
N LEU A 55 -11.14 -3.40 -1.86
CA LEU A 55 -11.70 -2.58 -2.93
C LEU A 55 -12.78 -3.36 -3.68
N LEU A 56 -14.02 -3.28 -3.21
CA LEU A 56 -15.14 -4.07 -3.74
C LEU A 56 -15.39 -3.85 -5.25
N ASN A 57 -15.26 -2.62 -5.72
CA ASN A 57 -15.62 -2.22 -7.09
C ASN A 57 -14.41 -1.81 -7.96
N TYR A 58 -13.21 -2.25 -7.60
CA TYR A 58 -12.00 -1.97 -8.37
C TYR A 58 -11.41 -3.25 -8.92
N ARG A 59 -11.17 -3.31 -10.24
CA ARG A 59 -10.59 -4.48 -10.94
C ARG A 59 -11.27 -5.82 -10.58
N GLY A 60 -12.61 -5.85 -10.55
CA GLY A 60 -13.39 -7.06 -10.22
C GLY A 60 -13.39 -7.42 -8.72
N GLY A 61 -12.97 -6.49 -7.87
CA GLY A 61 -12.58 -6.74 -6.49
C GLY A 61 -11.05 -6.72 -6.40
N SER A 62 -10.48 -6.11 -5.36
CA SER A 62 -9.03 -6.15 -5.14
C SER A 62 -8.69 -5.94 -3.68
N PHE A 63 -7.48 -6.34 -3.28
CA PHE A 63 -6.95 -6.03 -1.96
C PHE A 63 -5.81 -5.03 -2.07
N LEU A 64 -5.82 -4.04 -1.18
CA LEU A 64 -4.71 -3.14 -0.92
C LEU A 64 -4.17 -3.41 0.48
N MET A 65 -2.85 -3.40 0.62
CA MET A 65 -2.17 -3.65 1.89
C MET A 65 -0.79 -2.96 1.88
N PRO A 66 -0.16 -2.69 3.05
CA PRO A 66 1.15 -2.06 3.10
C PRO A 66 2.19 -2.87 2.32
N GLY A 67 2.97 -2.23 1.45
CA GLY A 67 4.05 -2.84 0.66
C GLY A 67 5.32 -3.10 1.46
N ALA A 68 5.17 -3.57 2.71
CA ALA A 68 6.29 -3.94 3.56
C ALA A 68 6.87 -5.30 3.14
N PRO A 69 8.15 -5.61 3.46
CA PRO A 69 8.80 -6.85 3.07
C PRO A 69 8.02 -8.11 3.43
N GLU A 70 7.39 -8.13 4.61
CA GLU A 70 6.55 -9.22 5.09
C GLU A 70 5.32 -9.45 4.21
N THR A 71 4.71 -8.38 3.68
CA THR A 71 3.55 -8.47 2.79
C THR A 71 3.95 -9.04 1.43
N ILE A 72 5.09 -8.59 0.90
CA ILE A 72 5.59 -9.04 -0.41
C ILE A 72 5.95 -10.53 -0.35
N ALA A 73 6.48 -11.01 0.79
CA ALA A 73 6.82 -12.42 0.98
C ALA A 73 5.61 -13.37 0.91
N ILE A 74 4.39 -12.87 1.16
CA ILE A 74 3.15 -13.67 1.12
C ILE A 74 2.61 -13.85 -0.32
N CYS A 75 2.97 -12.97 -1.26
CA CYS A 75 2.37 -12.88 -2.60
C CYS A 75 2.96 -13.88 -3.62
#